data_AF-A0A3G2R446-F1
#
_entry.id   AF-A0A3G2R446-F1
#
_cell.length_a   1.000
_cell.length_b   1.000
_cell.length_c   1.000
_cell.angle_alpha   90.00
_cell.angle_beta   90.00
_cell.angle_gamma   90.00
#
_symmetry.space_group_name_H-M   'P 1'
#
loop_
_entity.id
_entity.type
_entity.pdbx_description
1 polymer ?
#
loop_
_entity_poly.entity_id
_entity_poly.type
_entity_poly.pdbx_seq_one_letter_code
_entity_poly.pdbx_strand_id
1 'polypeptide(L)'
;MYRPFLFAAVFFLSGVGAGSFIRNLWVFLSLALLCLIILFLIKKKRIRAAFVGLLIFFTGALYYNLRADGIAGTIVKYAGKQRSVIGMVNDSPTIESDRVRYDIKALYIIENNTYQKVSGRIFLSVPRDEKNRRVFRYGDVVKFSGRLKLPQEKRNPGGMDYRASLLQKGISTTMFSREIE
;
A
#
# COMPACT_ATOMS: atom_id res chain seq x y z
N MET A 1 -25.57 -23.81 18.57
CA MET A 1 -25.62 -22.56 17.76
C MET A 1 -24.68 -22.70 16.57
N TYR A 2 -25.23 -22.86 15.36
CA TYR A 2 -24.44 -22.67 14.15
C TYR A 2 -23.98 -21.20 14.15
N ARG A 3 -22.66 -20.97 14.11
CA ARG A 3 -22.07 -19.62 14.01
C ARG A 3 -21.54 -19.41 12.59
N PRO A 4 -22.42 -19.28 11.57
CA PRO A 4 -22.01 -19.13 10.18
C PRO A 4 -21.14 -17.88 9.98
N PHE A 5 -21.38 -16.83 10.76
CA PHE A 5 -20.54 -15.63 10.75
C PHE A 5 -19.12 -15.90 11.22
N LEU A 6 -18.95 -16.65 12.32
CA LEU A 6 -17.62 -16.98 12.86
C LEU A 6 -16.86 -17.88 11.87
N PHE A 7 -17.56 -18.83 11.23
CA PHE A 7 -17.00 -19.64 10.16
C PHE A 7 -16.48 -18.75 9.02
N ALA A 8 -17.31 -17.86 8.47
CA ALA A 8 -16.89 -16.97 7.41
C ALA A 8 -15.71 -16.06 7.82
N ALA A 9 -15.75 -15.48 9.02
CA ALA A 9 -14.72 -14.59 9.53
C ALA A 9 -13.36 -15.29 9.66
N VAL A 10 -13.32 -16.51 10.21
CA VAL A 10 -12.07 -17.28 10.38
C VAL A 10 -11.45 -17.60 9.02
N PHE A 11 -12.24 -18.09 8.07
CA PHE A 11 -11.74 -18.40 6.71
C PHE A 11 -11.31 -17.13 5.95
N PHE A 12 -12.08 -16.04 6.06
CA PHE A 12 -11.73 -14.79 5.40
C PHE A 12 -10.43 -14.19 5.95
N LEU A 13 -10.29 -14.09 7.28
CA LEU A 13 -9.10 -13.54 7.93
C LEU A 13 -7.85 -14.38 7.66
N SER A 14 -7.97 -15.70 7.69
CA SER A 14 -6.86 -16.59 7.29
C SER A 14 -6.50 -16.44 5.82
N GLY A 15 -7.48 -16.21 4.95
CA GLY A 15 -7.29 -15.89 3.53
C GLY A 15 -6.50 -14.60 3.33
N VAL A 16 -6.89 -13.53 4.04
CA VAL A 16 -6.15 -12.26 4.04
C VAL A 16 -4.70 -12.48 4.50
N GLY A 17 -4.49 -13.27 5.55
CA GLY A 17 -3.15 -13.66 6.02
C GLY A 17 -2.34 -14.37 4.93
N ALA A 18 -2.90 -15.36 4.26
CA ALA A 18 -2.23 -16.08 3.16
C ALA A 18 -1.89 -15.16 1.97
N GLY A 19 -2.79 -14.22 1.64
CA GLY A 19 -2.56 -13.21 0.62
C GLY A 19 -1.37 -12.29 0.93
N SER A 20 -1.01 -12.13 2.21
CA SER A 20 0.17 -11.34 2.62
C SER A 20 1.51 -12.02 2.32
N PHE A 21 1.56 -13.35 2.29
CA PHE A 21 2.77 -14.11 1.99
C PHE A 21 2.96 -14.34 0.48
N ILE A 22 1.88 -14.59 -0.24
CA ILE A 22 1.92 -14.88 -1.68
C ILE A 22 1.32 -13.70 -2.43
N ARG A 23 2.18 -12.88 -3.04
CA ARG A 23 1.74 -11.71 -3.84
C ARG A 23 1.54 -12.08 -5.31
N ASN A 24 0.55 -12.94 -5.58
CA ASN A 24 0.18 -13.32 -6.94
C ASN A 24 -1.33 -13.53 -7.07
N LEU A 25 -2.00 -12.54 -7.67
CA LEU A 25 -3.45 -12.54 -7.88
C LEU A 25 -3.93 -13.77 -8.68
N TRP A 26 -3.18 -14.16 -9.70
CA TRP A 26 -3.57 -15.22 -10.65
C TRP A 26 -3.62 -16.60 -10.00
N VAL A 27 -2.74 -16.86 -9.03
CA VAL A 27 -2.73 -18.13 -8.27
C VAL A 27 -4.01 -18.28 -7.45
N PHE A 28 -4.44 -17.23 -6.75
CA PHE A 28 -5.68 -17.28 -5.97
C PHE A 28 -6.92 -17.30 -6.86
N LEU A 29 -6.87 -16.63 -8.01
CA LEU A 29 -7.99 -16.62 -8.95
C LEU A 29 -8.21 -18.01 -9.58
N SER A 30 -7.13 -18.69 -10.00
CA SER A 30 -7.23 -20.02 -10.59
C SER A 30 -7.70 -21.06 -9.56
N LEU A 31 -7.21 -21.00 -8.32
CA LEU A 31 -7.65 -21.87 -7.23
C LEU A 31 -9.11 -21.61 -6.83
N ALA A 32 -9.55 -20.34 -6.80
CA ALA A 32 -10.95 -20.00 -6.56
C ALA A 32 -11.88 -20.57 -7.64
N LEU A 33 -11.48 -20.47 -8.91
CA LEU A 33 -12.25 -21.01 -10.03
C LEU A 33 -12.35 -22.54 -9.97
N LEU A 34 -11.23 -23.23 -9.69
CA LEU A 34 -11.20 -24.68 -9.49
C LEU A 34 -12.10 -25.11 -8.33
N CYS A 35 -12.07 -24.37 -7.22
CA CYS A 35 -12.93 -24.59 -6.06
C CYS A 35 -14.42 -24.43 -6.40
N LEU A 36 -14.78 -23.48 -7.27
CA LEU A 36 -16.14 -23.23 -7.74
C LEU A 36 -16.66 -24.37 -8.63
N ILE A 37 -15.82 -24.89 -9.54
CA ILE A 37 -16.15 -26.04 -10.39
C ILE A 37 -16.44 -27.27 -9.53
N ILE A 38 -15.56 -27.56 -8.56
CA ILE A 38 -15.71 -28.72 -7.68
C ILE A 38 -16.99 -28.60 -6.81
N LEU A 39 -17.35 -27.39 -6.41
CA LEU A 39 -18.60 -27.10 -5.69
C LEU A 39 -19.86 -27.49 -6.46
N PHE A 40 -19.85 -27.39 -7.80
CA PHE A 40 -20.95 -27.82 -8.66
C PHE A 40 -21.05 -29.36 -8.74
N LEU A 41 -19.93 -30.07 -8.64
CA LEU A 41 -19.88 -31.53 -8.73
C LEU A 41 -20.26 -32.23 -7.41
N ILE A 42 -20.03 -31.57 -6.27
CA ILE A 42 -20.27 -32.17 -4.94
C ILE A 42 -21.74 -32.08 -4.51
N LYS A 43 -22.35 -33.25 -4.26
CA LYS A 43 -23.70 -33.37 -3.70
C LYS A 43 -23.74 -33.47 -2.17
N LYS A 44 -22.63 -33.91 -1.53
CA LYS A 44 -22.55 -34.12 -0.07
C LYS A 44 -22.46 -32.80 0.70
N LYS A 45 -23.43 -32.52 1.57
CA LYS A 45 -23.54 -31.25 2.35
C LYS A 45 -22.29 -30.88 3.15
N ARG A 46 -21.65 -31.85 3.83
CA ARG A 46 -20.43 -31.60 4.64
C ARG A 46 -19.24 -31.15 3.79
N ILE A 47 -19.00 -31.83 2.67
CA ILE A 47 -17.90 -31.50 1.76
C ILE A 47 -18.18 -30.16 1.09
N ARG A 48 -19.44 -29.92 0.70
CA ARG A 48 -19.87 -28.65 0.10
C ARG A 48 -19.61 -27.46 1.04
N ALA A 49 -19.87 -27.61 2.34
CA ALA A 49 -19.58 -26.58 3.33
C ALA A 49 -18.07 -26.28 3.46
N ALA A 50 -17.20 -27.30 3.35
CA ALA A 50 -15.75 -27.11 3.37
C ALA A 50 -15.26 -26.29 2.17
N PHE A 51 -15.75 -26.59 0.96
CA PHE A 51 -15.43 -25.83 -0.25
C PHE A 51 -15.99 -24.39 -0.23
N VAL A 52 -17.15 -24.17 0.42
CA VAL A 52 -17.64 -22.80 0.66
C VAL A 52 -16.68 -22.04 1.57
N GLY A 53 -16.16 -22.66 2.64
CA GLY A 53 -15.11 -22.07 3.47
C GLY A 53 -13.84 -21.74 2.67
N LEU A 54 -13.41 -22.64 1.79
CA LEU A 54 -12.24 -22.44 0.95
C LEU A 54 -12.43 -21.31 -0.08
N LEU A 55 -13.63 -21.16 -0.65
CA LEU A 55 -13.96 -20.00 -1.48
C LEU A 55 -13.86 -18.70 -0.68
N ILE A 56 -14.41 -18.65 0.52
CA ILE A 56 -14.32 -17.46 1.39
C ILE A 56 -12.85 -17.14 1.69
N PHE A 57 -12.02 -18.15 1.96
CA PHE A 57 -10.58 -17.98 2.12
C PHE A 57 -9.93 -17.35 0.89
N PHE A 58 -10.20 -17.87 -0.32
CA PHE A 58 -9.63 -17.29 -1.54
C PHE A 58 -10.14 -15.87 -1.80
N THR A 59 -11.39 -15.55 -1.47
CA THR A 59 -11.87 -14.16 -1.56
C THR A 59 -11.11 -13.21 -0.63
N GLY A 60 -10.74 -13.65 0.58
CA GLY A 60 -9.89 -12.89 1.50
C GLY A 60 -8.48 -12.66 0.93
N ALA A 61 -7.87 -13.68 0.34
CA ALA A 61 -6.55 -13.58 -0.28
C ALA A 61 -6.55 -12.66 -1.51
N LEU A 62 -7.59 -12.75 -2.35
CA LEU A 62 -7.79 -11.87 -3.51
C LEU A 62 -8.01 -10.42 -3.07
N TYR A 63 -8.84 -10.20 -2.05
CA TYR A 63 -9.08 -8.87 -1.48
C TYR A 63 -7.77 -8.21 -1.04
N TYR A 64 -6.90 -8.95 -0.33
CA TYR A 64 -5.59 -8.43 0.07
C TYR A 64 -4.73 -8.07 -1.15
N ASN A 65 -4.61 -8.96 -2.13
CA ASN A 65 -3.76 -8.74 -3.31
C ASN A 65 -4.20 -7.51 -4.12
N LEU A 66 -5.51 -7.35 -4.35
CA LEU A 66 -6.06 -6.18 -5.05
C LEU A 66 -5.84 -4.87 -4.28
N ARG A 67 -5.99 -4.91 -2.95
CA ARG A 67 -5.79 -3.73 -2.09
C ARG A 67 -4.32 -3.34 -2.00
N ALA A 68 -3.43 -4.33 -1.88
CA ALA A 68 -1.98 -4.13 -1.75
C ALA A 68 -1.37 -3.49 -3.01
N ASP A 69 -1.87 -3.84 -4.20
CA ASP A 69 -1.42 -3.24 -5.45
C ASP A 69 -1.95 -1.81 -5.64
N GLY A 70 -3.18 -1.53 -5.21
CA GLY A 70 -3.73 -0.17 -5.18
C GLY A 70 -2.96 0.78 -4.25
N ILE A 71 -2.40 0.26 -3.15
CA ILE A 71 -1.57 1.03 -2.21
C ILE A 71 -0.21 1.39 -2.80
N ALA A 72 0.40 0.51 -3.61
CA ALA A 72 1.70 0.76 -4.20
C ALA A 72 1.69 1.98 -5.13
N GLY A 73 0.69 2.07 -6.01
CA GLY A 73 0.60 3.12 -7.02
C GLY A 73 1.73 3.07 -8.06
N THR A 74 1.60 3.85 -9.14
CA THR A 74 2.60 3.88 -10.22
C THR A 74 3.94 4.50 -9.77
N ILE A 75 3.94 5.33 -8.72
CA ILE A 75 5.13 6.00 -8.18
C ILE A 75 6.25 5.03 -7.78
N VAL A 76 5.90 3.82 -7.35
CA VAL A 76 6.87 2.79 -6.95
C VAL A 76 7.81 2.38 -8.09
N LYS A 77 7.38 2.48 -9.36
CA LYS A 77 8.22 2.18 -10.53
C LYS A 77 9.43 3.12 -10.67
N TYR A 78 9.39 4.27 -10.00
CA TYR A 78 10.46 5.26 -10.00
C TYR A 78 11.34 5.18 -8.74
N ALA A 79 11.10 4.20 -7.86
CA ALA A 79 11.97 3.95 -6.72
C ALA A 79 13.42 3.69 -7.18
N GLY A 80 14.37 4.27 -6.46
CA GLY A 80 15.80 4.24 -6.77
C GLY A 80 16.28 5.39 -7.66
N LYS A 81 15.37 6.13 -8.34
CA LYS A 81 15.71 7.23 -9.26
C LYS A 81 15.55 8.60 -8.61
N GLN A 82 16.35 9.56 -9.06
CA GLN A 82 16.16 10.98 -8.76
C GLN A 82 15.06 11.55 -9.66
N ARG A 83 13.99 12.09 -9.09
CA ARG A 83 12.87 12.67 -9.83
C ARG A 83 12.32 13.91 -9.13
N SER A 84 11.80 14.84 -9.92
CA SER A 84 10.97 15.93 -9.41
C SER A 84 9.51 15.51 -9.46
N VAL A 85 8.81 15.74 -8.36
CA VAL A 85 7.43 15.29 -8.16
C VAL A 85 6.58 16.50 -7.85
N ILE A 86 5.38 16.53 -8.44
CA ILE A 86 4.28 17.40 -8.03
C ILE A 86 3.26 16.53 -7.32
N GLY A 87 2.91 16.92 -6.10
CA GLY A 87 1.99 16.19 -5.26
C GLY A 87 1.13 17.11 -4.41
N MET A 88 0.08 16.56 -3.83
CA MET A 88 -0.81 17.27 -2.91
C MET A 88 -0.60 16.74 -1.50
N VAL A 89 -0.52 17.65 -0.52
CA VAL A 89 -0.48 17.31 0.90
C VAL A 89 -1.79 16.61 1.29
N ASN A 90 -1.66 15.34 1.67
CA ASN A 90 -2.78 14.42 1.93
C ASN A 90 -3.15 14.35 3.42
N ASP A 91 -2.31 14.85 4.32
CA ASP A 91 -2.60 14.90 5.76
C ASP A 91 -1.86 16.08 6.41
N SER A 92 -2.19 16.38 7.66
CA SER A 92 -1.49 17.41 8.45
C SER A 92 -0.01 17.07 8.58
N PRO A 93 0.90 18.04 8.36
CA PRO A 93 2.34 17.80 8.46
C PRO A 93 2.75 17.49 9.90
N THR A 94 3.71 16.58 10.06
CA THR A 94 4.38 16.36 11.34
C THR A 94 5.59 17.28 11.42
N ILE A 95 5.56 18.23 12.35
CA ILE A 95 6.63 19.21 12.54
C ILE A 95 7.56 18.70 13.65
N GLU A 96 8.82 18.50 13.31
CA GLU A 96 9.90 18.18 14.25
C GLU A 96 10.84 19.40 14.39
N SER A 97 11.84 19.30 15.27
CA SER A 97 12.79 20.39 15.50
C SER A 97 13.68 20.67 14.29
N ASP A 98 14.11 19.62 13.58
CA ASP A 98 15.08 19.68 12.48
C ASP A 98 14.45 19.49 11.08
N ARG A 99 13.21 19.01 11.01
CA ARG A 99 12.54 18.65 9.76
C ARG A 99 11.02 18.75 9.85
N VAL A 100 10.38 18.80 8.69
CA VAL A 100 8.94 18.65 8.53
C VAL A 100 8.67 17.43 7.66
N ARG A 101 7.70 16.61 8.07
CA ARG A 101 7.28 15.41 7.34
C ARG A 101 5.88 15.57 6.81
N TYR A 102 5.70 15.20 5.55
CA TYR A 102 4.44 15.30 4.81
C TYR A 102 4.02 13.92 4.29
N ASP A 103 2.73 13.61 4.39
CA ASP A 103 2.09 12.59 3.56
C ASP A 103 1.62 13.25 2.27
N ILE A 104 2.21 12.88 1.15
CA ILE A 104 1.97 13.48 -0.16
C ILE A 104 1.28 12.47 -1.07
N LYS A 105 0.13 12.83 -1.62
CA LYS A 105 -0.47 12.13 -2.77
C LYS A 105 0.23 12.58 -4.05
N ALA A 106 0.96 11.69 -4.70
CA ALA A 106 1.65 12.00 -5.95
C ALA A 106 0.64 12.24 -7.08
N LEU A 107 0.84 13.32 -7.85
CA LEU A 107 0.01 13.68 -9.00
C LEU A 107 0.80 13.49 -10.31
N TYR A 108 2.01 14.06 -10.37
CA TYR A 108 2.86 14.03 -11.55
C TYR A 108 4.34 13.83 -11.20
N ILE A 109 5.06 13.18 -12.10
CA ILE A 109 6.53 13.19 -12.15
C ILE A 109 6.95 14.03 -13.35
N ILE A 110 7.98 14.84 -13.16
CA ILE A 110 8.62 15.59 -14.23
C ILE A 110 9.81 14.78 -14.74
N GLU A 111 9.77 14.40 -16.01
CA GLU A 111 10.83 13.66 -16.71
C GLU A 111 11.05 14.30 -18.08
N ASN A 112 12.28 14.73 -18.39
CA ASN A 112 12.64 15.39 -19.66
C ASN A 112 11.69 16.55 -20.04
N ASN A 113 11.35 17.43 -19.08
CA ASN A 113 10.35 18.51 -19.23
C ASN A 113 8.92 18.06 -19.58
N THR A 114 8.60 16.77 -19.46
CA THR A 114 7.24 16.25 -19.63
C THR A 114 6.63 15.86 -18.28
N TYR A 115 5.32 16.09 -18.15
CA TYR A 115 4.54 15.72 -16.97
C TYR A 115 3.93 14.35 -17.17
N GLN A 116 4.42 13.35 -16.44
CA GLN A 116 3.83 12.01 -16.42
C GLN A 116 2.91 11.86 -15.21
N LYS A 117 1.65 11.54 -15.46
CA LYS A 117 0.67 11.29 -14.41
C LYS A 117 1.03 10.02 -13.64
N VAL A 118 1.06 10.13 -12.32
CA VAL A 118 1.36 9.01 -11.44
C VAL A 118 0.33 8.90 -10.31
N SER A 119 0.35 7.78 -9.62
CA SER A 119 -0.47 7.51 -8.45
C SER A 119 0.39 6.93 -7.33
N GLY A 120 -0.12 7.00 -6.11
CA GLY A 120 0.54 6.50 -4.90
C GLY A 120 0.85 7.61 -3.91
N ARG A 121 1.29 7.23 -2.71
CA ARG A 121 1.65 8.15 -1.63
C ARG A 121 3.14 8.12 -1.35
N ILE A 122 3.67 9.31 -1.05
CA ILE A 122 5.07 9.57 -0.75
C ILE A 122 5.14 10.13 0.66
N PHE A 123 5.93 9.49 1.51
CA PHE A 123 6.33 10.08 2.79
C PHE A 123 7.54 10.98 2.56
N LEU A 124 7.29 12.29 2.53
CA LEU A 124 8.29 13.31 2.24
C LEU A 124 8.87 13.86 3.54
N SER A 125 10.20 13.90 3.64
CA SER A 125 10.92 14.58 4.72
C SER A 125 11.71 15.75 4.14
N VAL A 126 11.52 16.94 4.71
CA VAL A 126 12.18 18.18 4.30
C VAL A 126 12.86 18.80 5.51
N PRO A 127 14.11 19.29 5.43
CA PRO A 127 14.75 19.99 6.54
C PRO A 127 13.99 21.27 6.89
N ARG A 128 13.99 21.64 8.16
CA ARG A 128 13.39 22.88 8.63
C ARG A 128 14.47 23.95 8.74
N ASP A 129 14.77 24.59 7.62
CA ASP A 129 15.76 25.66 7.50
C ASP A 129 15.12 26.95 6.99
N GLU A 130 15.94 27.97 6.71
CA GLU A 130 15.45 29.26 6.24
C GLU A 130 14.71 29.18 4.90
N LYS A 131 15.11 28.23 4.04
CA LYS A 131 14.49 28.00 2.73
C LYS A 131 13.12 27.36 2.85
N ASN A 132 12.93 26.49 3.85
CA ASN A 132 11.71 25.74 4.07
C ASN A 132 10.91 26.26 5.28
N ARG A 133 10.90 27.57 5.52
CA ARG A 133 10.16 28.20 6.64
C ARG A 133 8.64 28.03 6.50
N ARG A 134 8.13 27.98 5.26
CA ARG A 134 6.70 27.78 5.01
C ARG A 134 6.32 26.32 5.26
N VAL A 135 5.35 26.12 6.15
CA VAL A 135 4.74 24.81 6.37
C VAL A 135 3.49 24.69 5.53
N PHE A 136 3.45 23.68 4.65
CA PHE A 136 2.32 23.40 3.78
C PHE A 136 1.24 22.61 4.52
N ARG A 137 -0.02 22.89 4.23
CA ARG A 137 -1.18 22.29 4.89
C ARG A 137 -1.88 21.32 3.96
N TYR A 138 -2.79 20.53 4.54
CA TYR A 138 -3.67 19.65 3.78
C TYR A 138 -4.31 20.38 2.59
N GLY A 139 -4.25 19.76 1.41
CA GLY A 139 -4.77 20.32 0.16
C GLY A 139 -3.78 21.15 -0.65
N ASP A 140 -2.67 21.60 -0.06
CA ASP A 140 -1.65 22.35 -0.79
C ASP A 140 -0.98 21.46 -1.84
N VAL A 141 -0.80 22.02 -3.04
CA VAL A 141 -0.03 21.38 -4.11
C VAL A 141 1.40 21.88 -4.03
N VAL A 142 2.32 20.94 -3.95
CA VAL A 142 3.75 21.20 -3.75
C VAL A 142 4.60 20.49 -4.80
N LYS A 143 5.72 21.11 -5.14
CA LYS A 143 6.76 20.58 -6.01
C LYS A 143 8.03 20.37 -5.20
N PHE A 144 8.65 19.22 -5.37
CA PHE A 144 9.84 18.85 -4.63
C PHE A 144 10.67 17.84 -5.42
N SER A 145 11.97 17.79 -5.16
CA SER A 145 12.91 16.95 -5.91
C SER A 145 13.77 16.11 -4.99
N GLY A 146 13.96 14.84 -5.34
CA GLY A 146 14.70 13.92 -4.49
C GLY A 146 14.82 12.54 -5.08
N ARG A 147 15.48 11.65 -4.33
CA ARG A 147 15.57 10.24 -4.70
C ARG A 147 14.42 9.49 -4.05
N LEU A 148 13.50 8.98 -4.88
CA LEU A 148 12.43 8.11 -4.41
C LEU A 148 13.03 6.80 -3.90
N LYS A 149 12.59 6.34 -2.74
CA LYS A 149 13.06 5.11 -2.11
C LYS A 149 11.88 4.29 -1.62
N LEU A 150 12.03 2.97 -1.68
CA LEU A 150 11.15 2.09 -0.91
C LEU A 150 11.45 2.27 0.59
N PRO A 151 10.42 2.23 1.46
CA PRO A 151 10.63 2.19 2.90
C PRO A 151 11.61 1.07 3.27
N GLN A 152 12.52 1.35 4.20
CA GLN A 152 13.52 0.38 4.61
C GLN A 152 12.89 -0.80 5.35
N GLU A 153 13.39 -2.01 5.07
CA GLU A 153 13.01 -3.21 5.79
C GLU A 153 13.51 -3.19 7.23
N LYS A 154 12.92 -4.04 8.06
CA LYS A 154 13.27 -4.20 9.46
C LYS A 154 14.74 -4.57 9.60
N ARG A 155 15.52 -3.70 10.26
CA ARG A 155 16.97 -3.88 10.51
C ARG A 155 17.30 -4.55 11.84
N ASN A 156 16.38 -4.52 12.81
CA ASN A 156 16.61 -5.07 14.15
C ASN A 156 15.56 -6.15 14.48
N PRO A 157 15.95 -7.40 14.76
CA PRO A 157 15.05 -8.41 15.33
C PRO A 157 14.32 -7.86 16.56
N GLY A 158 13.00 -8.03 16.66
CA GLY A 158 12.17 -7.46 17.74
C GLY A 158 11.86 -5.95 17.65
N GLY A 159 12.51 -5.18 16.77
CA GLY A 159 12.23 -3.76 16.57
C GLY A 159 10.92 -3.47 15.81
N MET A 160 10.46 -2.22 15.88
CA MET A 160 9.30 -1.74 15.11
C MET A 160 9.55 -1.86 13.60
N ASP A 161 8.56 -2.38 12.87
CA ASP A 161 8.60 -2.46 11.42
C ASP A 161 8.08 -1.17 10.79
N TYR A 162 9.01 -0.27 10.49
CA TYR A 162 8.71 1.04 9.91
C TYR A 162 8.05 0.93 8.53
N ARG A 163 8.48 -0.03 7.69
CA ARG A 163 7.89 -0.27 6.37
C ARG A 163 6.45 -0.73 6.51
N ALA A 164 6.17 -1.68 7.39
CA ALA A 164 4.81 -2.14 7.64
C ALA A 164 3.91 -0.98 8.10
N SER A 165 4.40 -0.12 9.00
CA SER A 165 3.65 1.05 9.47
C SER A 165 3.29 2.02 8.33
N LEU A 166 4.24 2.33 7.44
CA LEU A 166 3.97 3.20 6.29
C LEU A 166 3.00 2.55 5.29
N LEU A 167 3.16 1.26 5.00
CA LEU A 167 2.27 0.54 4.10
C LEU A 167 0.82 0.47 4.62
N GLN A 168 0.63 0.34 5.94
CA GLN A 168 -0.69 0.42 6.57
C GLN A 168 -1.35 1.80 6.37
N LYS A 169 -0.56 2.88 6.33
CA LYS A 169 -1.04 4.23 6.00
C LYS A 169 -1.27 4.45 4.49
N GLY A 170 -1.05 3.42 3.69
CA GLY A 170 -1.13 3.50 2.23
C GLY A 170 0.07 4.17 1.58
N ILE A 171 1.19 4.30 2.31
CA ILE A 171 2.41 4.96 1.84
C ILE A 171 3.41 3.90 1.35
N SER A 172 3.70 3.94 0.06
CA SER A 172 4.53 2.95 -0.63
C SER A 172 5.95 3.43 -0.93
N THR A 173 6.19 4.74 -0.86
CA THR A 173 7.48 5.36 -1.17
C THR A 173 7.84 6.44 -0.16
N THR A 174 9.14 6.68 -0.02
CA THR A 174 9.70 7.72 0.85
C THR A 174 10.62 8.60 0.03
N MET A 175 10.74 9.86 0.41
CA MET A 175 11.71 10.75 -0.19
C MET A 175 12.23 11.78 0.81
N PHE A 176 13.52 12.07 0.71
CA PHE A 176 14.10 13.25 1.32
C PHE A 176 14.29 14.30 0.23
N SER A 177 13.82 15.51 0.49
CA SER A 177 14.04 16.66 -0.38
C SER A 177 14.68 17.78 0.40
N ARG A 178 15.58 18.53 -0.25
CA ARG A 178 16.23 19.70 0.36
C ARG A 178 15.32 20.93 0.33
N GLU A 179 14.43 20.99 -0.64
CA GLU A 179 13.61 22.17 -0.93
C GLU A 179 12.21 21.69 -1.35
N ILE A 180 11.18 22.42 -0.91
CA ILE A 180 9.78 22.19 -1.24
C ILE A 180 9.12 23.54 -1.57
N GLU A 181 8.43 23.58 -2.70
CA GLU A 181 7.80 24.78 -3.27
C GLU A 181 6.29 24.61 -3.41
#